data_AF-A0A951YGN6-F1
#
_entry.id   AF-A0A951YGN6-F1
#
_cell.length_a   1.000
_cell.length_b   1.000
_cell.length_c   1.000
_cell.angle_alpha   90.00
_cell.angle_beta   90.00
_cell.angle_gamma   90.00
#
_symmetry.space_group_name_H-M   'P 1'
#
loop_
_entity.id
_entity.type
_entity.pdbx_description
1 polymer ?
#
loop_
_entity_poly.entity_id
_entity_poly.type
_entity_poly.pdbx_seq_one_letter_code
_entity_poly.pdbx_strand_id
1 'polypeptide(L)'
;MAGPPRERADGPPSPERAWDYLLTILARRMYTTAELAEKLRRRGVPEGQARELIDRLVELRLVDDAAYAAMYVDSRATARGRLGLGRELARKGVPRALIDAQLSDLTPDAQRAAAAALLRKNEWRYRPAAGTAVGPELLRARAKAFAFLARRGFTVDAAQGALEDVGWFAGDD
;
A
#
# COMPACT_ATOMS: atom_id res chain seq x y z
N MET A 1 -41.45 26.54 -2.72
CA MET A 1 -40.20 27.20 -3.13
C MET A 1 -39.27 26.14 -3.68
N ALA A 2 -39.31 25.89 -4.99
CA ALA A 2 -38.33 25.02 -5.63
C ALA A 2 -36.96 25.71 -5.55
N GLY A 3 -35.96 25.02 -5.00
CA GLY A 3 -34.59 25.52 -4.98
C GLY A 3 -34.10 25.83 -6.40
N PRO A 4 -33.13 26.75 -6.57
CA PRO A 4 -32.66 27.10 -7.90
C PRO A 4 -32.19 25.84 -8.65
N PRO A 5 -32.33 25.80 -9.97
CA PRO A 5 -31.88 24.68 -10.77
C PRO A 5 -30.41 24.41 -10.44
N ARG A 6 -30.02 23.15 -10.23
CA ARG A 6 -28.61 22.78 -10.25
C ARG A 6 -28.11 23.00 -11.67
N GLU A 7 -27.58 24.18 -11.95
CA GLU A 7 -26.78 24.43 -13.15
C GLU A 7 -25.79 23.27 -13.27
N ARG A 8 -25.94 22.48 -14.34
CA ARG A 8 -24.79 21.74 -14.84
C ARG A 8 -23.88 22.83 -15.40
N ALA A 9 -23.00 23.35 -14.56
CA ALA A 9 -22.06 24.38 -14.98
C ALA A 9 -21.18 23.77 -16.08
N ASP A 10 -21.36 24.24 -17.31
CA ASP A 10 -20.58 23.85 -18.50
C ASP A 10 -19.18 24.48 -18.43
N GLY A 11 -18.39 24.09 -17.42
CA GLY A 11 -17.05 24.59 -17.17
C GLY A 11 -16.38 23.94 -15.96
N PRO A 12 -15.06 24.11 -15.81
CA PRO A 12 -14.34 23.64 -14.62
C PRO A 12 -14.94 24.26 -13.35
N PRO A 13 -14.95 23.55 -12.21
CA PRO A 13 -15.51 24.08 -10.99
C PRO A 13 -14.69 25.27 -10.49
N SER A 14 -15.36 26.25 -9.86
CA SER A 14 -14.70 27.38 -9.23
C SER A 14 -13.73 26.91 -8.12
N PRO A 15 -12.72 27.74 -7.74
CA PRO A 15 -11.81 27.43 -6.63
C PRO A 15 -12.54 27.05 -5.34
N GLU A 16 -13.62 27.74 -4.99
CA GLU A 16 -14.42 27.47 -3.78
C GLU A 16 -15.09 26.11 -3.86
N ARG A 17 -15.70 25.77 -5.00
CA ARG A 17 -16.33 24.45 -5.21
C ARG A 17 -15.32 23.32 -5.21
N ALA A 18 -14.11 23.57 -5.71
CA ALA A 18 -13.01 22.61 -5.66
C ALA A 18 -12.50 22.42 -4.23
N TRP A 19 -12.37 23.50 -3.46
CA TRP A 19 -12.00 23.48 -2.05
C TRP A 19 -12.99 22.70 -1.18
N ASP A 20 -14.29 23.03 -1.28
CA ASP A 20 -15.35 22.33 -0.55
C ASP A 20 -15.37 20.83 -0.85
N TYR A 21 -15.13 20.48 -2.11
CA TYR A 21 -14.98 19.09 -2.52
C TYR A 21 -13.78 18.40 -1.83
N LEU A 22 -12.62 19.05 -1.79
CA LEU A 22 -11.42 18.51 -1.14
C LEU A 22 -11.66 18.29 0.36
N LEU A 23 -12.23 19.28 1.05
CA LEU A 23 -12.58 19.15 2.47
C LEU A 23 -13.57 17.99 2.71
N THR A 24 -14.59 17.86 1.86
CA THR A 24 -15.58 16.78 1.94
C THR A 24 -14.95 15.40 1.84
N ILE A 25 -13.99 15.21 0.93
CA ILE A 25 -13.32 13.90 0.79
C ILE A 25 -12.32 13.66 1.92
N LEU A 26 -11.57 14.68 2.34
CA LEU A 26 -10.58 14.57 3.41
C LEU A 26 -11.23 14.22 4.75
N ALA A 27 -12.45 14.68 5.00
CA ALA A 27 -13.23 14.30 6.19
C ALA A 27 -13.53 12.79 6.28
N ARG A 28 -13.44 12.05 5.17
CA ARG A 28 -13.78 10.61 5.12
C ARG A 28 -12.57 9.70 5.23
N ARG A 29 -11.42 10.14 4.73
CA ARG A 29 -10.13 9.43 4.82
C ARG A 29 -8.98 10.34 4.43
N MET A 30 -7.77 9.93 4.80
CA MET A 30 -6.54 10.54 4.29
C MET A 30 -6.40 10.33 2.78
N TYR A 31 -5.81 11.33 2.12
CA TYR A 31 -5.41 11.30 0.72
C TYR A 31 -3.98 11.82 0.60
N THR A 32 -3.24 11.27 -0.35
CA THR A 32 -1.95 11.86 -0.77
C THR A 32 -2.17 13.08 -1.66
N THR A 33 -1.19 13.97 -1.76
CA THR A 33 -1.19 15.11 -2.70
C THR A 33 -1.49 14.68 -4.15
N ALA A 34 -0.86 13.61 -4.63
CA ALA A 34 -1.08 13.06 -5.98
C ALA A 34 -2.50 12.53 -6.21
N GLU A 35 -3.08 11.83 -5.22
CA GLU A 35 -4.49 11.40 -5.28
C GLU A 35 -5.45 12.59 -5.37
N LEU A 36 -5.15 13.71 -4.68
CA LEU A 36 -5.96 14.93 -4.75
C LEU A 36 -5.83 15.61 -6.12
N ALA A 37 -4.61 15.73 -6.64
CA ALA A 37 -4.35 16.29 -7.96
C ALA A 37 -5.12 15.52 -9.05
N GLU A 38 -5.07 14.19 -9.03
CA GLU A 38 -5.80 13.35 -9.98
C GLU A 38 -7.33 13.52 -9.85
N LYS A 39 -7.85 13.73 -8.64
CA LYS A 39 -9.28 13.99 -8.44
C LYS A 39 -9.73 15.34 -8.97
N LEU A 40 -8.91 16.38 -8.79
CA LEU A 40 -9.17 17.71 -9.32
C LEU A 40 -9.08 17.71 -10.85
N ARG A 41 -8.08 17.05 -11.41
CA ARG A 41 -7.91 16.86 -12.86
C ARG A 41 -9.12 16.17 -13.50
N ARG A 42 -9.64 15.10 -12.89
CA ARG A 42 -10.87 14.41 -13.37
C ARG A 42 -12.12 15.29 -13.32
N ARG A 43 -12.10 16.37 -12.53
CA ARG A 43 -13.16 17.36 -12.45
C ARG A 43 -12.93 18.56 -13.38
N GLY A 44 -11.87 18.54 -14.18
CA GLY A 44 -11.52 19.61 -15.11
C GLY A 44 -10.81 20.80 -14.46
N VAL A 45 -10.41 20.72 -13.19
CA VAL A 45 -9.69 21.83 -12.54
C VAL A 45 -8.32 22.02 -13.20
N PRO A 46 -7.95 23.24 -13.63
CA PRO A 46 -6.64 23.53 -14.18
C PRO A 46 -5.49 23.18 -13.21
N GLU A 47 -4.35 22.73 -13.75
CA GLU A 47 -3.23 22.25 -12.94
C GLU A 47 -2.69 23.30 -11.96
N GLY A 48 -2.53 24.56 -12.40
CA GLY A 48 -2.07 25.65 -11.53
C GLY A 48 -3.00 25.87 -10.33
N GLN A 49 -4.30 25.95 -10.58
CA GLN A 49 -5.31 26.09 -9.53
C GLN A 49 -5.36 24.87 -8.61
N ALA A 50 -5.22 23.65 -9.16
CA ALA A 50 -5.18 22.44 -8.35
C ALA A 50 -3.98 22.43 -7.41
N ARG A 51 -2.81 22.86 -7.90
CA ARG A 51 -1.59 22.98 -7.10
C ARG A 51 -1.75 23.98 -5.97
N GLU A 52 -2.25 25.19 -6.24
CA GLU A 52 -2.50 26.20 -5.21
C GLU A 52 -3.42 25.69 -4.08
N LEU A 53 -4.51 25.00 -4.44
CA LEU A 53 -5.43 24.42 -3.46
C LEU A 53 -4.75 23.32 -2.62
N ILE A 54 -3.97 22.44 -3.25
CA ILE A 54 -3.28 21.35 -2.55
C ILE A 54 -2.17 21.89 -1.65
N ASP A 55 -1.38 22.84 -2.13
CA ASP A 55 -0.32 23.50 -1.35
C ASP A 55 -0.94 24.14 -0.10
N ARG A 56 -2.09 24.81 -0.23
CA ARG A 56 -2.81 25.36 0.92
C ARG A 56 -3.30 24.30 1.90
N LEU A 57 -3.75 23.14 1.43
CA LEU A 57 -4.13 22.01 2.30
C LEU A 57 -2.92 21.45 3.07
N VAL A 58 -1.75 21.41 2.44
CA VAL A 58 -0.49 21.00 3.08
C VAL A 58 -0.04 22.01 4.13
N GLU A 59 -0.10 23.32 3.81
CA GLU A 59 0.20 24.39 4.77
C GLU A 59 -0.69 24.31 6.03
N LEU A 60 -1.98 24.01 5.84
CA LEU A 60 -2.94 23.82 6.94
C LEU A 60 -2.81 22.45 7.63
N ARG A 61 -1.86 21.61 7.21
CA ARG A 61 -1.67 20.23 7.69
C ARG A 61 -2.91 19.34 7.57
N LEU A 62 -3.79 19.65 6.62
CA LEU A 62 -4.93 18.81 6.27
C LEU A 62 -4.52 17.66 5.34
N VAL A 63 -3.36 17.80 4.69
CA VAL A 63 -2.74 16.79 3.83
C VAL A 63 -1.28 16.65 4.25
N ASP A 64 -0.86 15.41 4.48
CA ASP A 64 0.51 15.07 4.85
C ASP A 64 0.86 13.70 4.25
N ASP A 65 1.70 13.71 3.21
CA ASP A 65 2.15 12.49 2.53
C ASP A 65 3.07 11.64 3.41
N ALA A 66 3.80 12.25 4.36
CA ALA A 66 4.66 11.52 5.28
C ALA A 66 3.83 10.76 6.32
N ALA A 67 2.84 11.44 6.91
CA ALA A 67 1.87 10.81 7.81
C ALA A 67 1.07 9.72 7.09
N TYR A 68 0.66 9.96 5.83
CA TYR A 68 0.02 8.94 5.01
C TYR A 68 0.91 7.71 4.85
N ALA A 69 2.18 7.90 4.49
CA ALA A 69 3.13 6.81 4.26
C ALA A 69 3.36 5.99 5.53
N ALA A 70 3.55 6.63 6.69
CA ALA A 70 3.73 5.97 7.97
C ALA A 70 2.53 5.07 8.32
N MET A 71 1.31 5.62 8.30
CA MET A 71 0.08 4.85 8.55
C MET A 71 -0.10 3.70 7.53
N TYR A 72 0.28 3.94 6.28
CA TYR A 72 0.16 2.94 5.22
C TYR A 72 1.09 1.74 5.44
N VAL A 73 2.33 2.00 5.87
CA VAL A 73 3.32 0.96 6.22
C VAL A 73 2.86 0.21 7.45
N ASP A 74 2.54 0.90 8.53
CA ASP A 74 2.12 0.30 9.81
C ASP A 74 0.94 -0.66 9.63
N SER A 75 -0.11 -0.22 8.93
CA SER A 75 -1.31 -1.04 8.68
C SER A 75 -1.10 -2.26 7.78
N ARG A 76 0.05 -2.39 7.09
CA ARG A 76 0.28 -3.43 6.06
C ARG A 76 1.57 -4.22 6.21
N ALA A 77 2.51 -3.79 7.05
CA ALA A 77 3.83 -4.43 7.19
C ALA A 77 3.75 -5.92 7.59
N THR A 78 2.67 -6.34 8.25
CA THR A 78 2.43 -7.74 8.61
C THR A 78 2.03 -8.62 7.42
N ALA A 79 1.53 -8.03 6.33
CA ALA A 79 0.97 -8.76 5.19
C ALA A 79 1.67 -8.45 3.85
N ARG A 80 2.55 -7.44 3.84
CA ARG A 80 3.29 -6.94 2.70
C ARG A 80 4.74 -6.69 3.07
N GLY A 81 5.63 -7.12 2.19
CA GLY A 81 7.04 -6.85 2.36
C GLY A 81 7.43 -5.46 1.85
N ARG A 82 8.63 -5.03 2.22
CA ARG A 82 9.23 -3.73 1.92
C ARG A 82 9.11 -3.34 0.44
N LEU A 83 9.39 -4.26 -0.49
CA LEU A 83 9.30 -3.99 -1.94
C LEU A 83 7.85 -3.77 -2.38
N GLY A 84 6.92 -4.51 -1.78
CA GLY A 84 5.48 -4.40 -2.04
C GLY A 84 4.93 -3.06 -1.56
N LEU A 85 5.26 -2.69 -0.33
CA LEU A 85 4.88 -1.42 0.28
C LEU A 85 5.42 -0.23 -0.52
N GLY A 86 6.70 -0.25 -0.90
CA GLY A 86 7.29 0.81 -1.71
C GLY A 86 6.61 1.00 -3.07
N ARG A 87 6.29 -0.10 -3.76
CA ARG A 87 5.55 -0.05 -5.03
C ARG A 87 4.13 0.47 -4.85
N GLU A 88 3.47 0.12 -3.76
CA GLU A 88 2.12 0.59 -3.47
C GLU A 88 2.09 2.08 -3.14
N LEU A 89 3.00 2.56 -2.29
CA LEU A 89 3.15 3.98 -2.00
C LEU A 89 3.53 4.80 -3.24
N ALA A 90 4.42 4.28 -4.08
CA ALA A 90 4.76 4.93 -5.35
C ALA A 90 3.54 5.03 -6.28
N ARG A 91 2.70 3.99 -6.36
CA ARG A 91 1.42 4.06 -7.09
C ARG A 91 0.41 5.02 -6.47
N LYS A 92 0.53 5.31 -5.18
CA LYS A 92 -0.22 6.37 -4.49
C LYS A 92 0.37 7.76 -4.72
N GLY A 93 1.51 7.86 -5.41
CA GLY A 93 2.17 9.12 -5.71
C GLY A 93 2.89 9.74 -4.51
N VAL A 94 3.19 8.94 -3.48
CA VAL A 94 4.01 9.39 -2.35
C VAL A 94 5.44 9.65 -2.85
N PRO A 95 6.06 10.80 -2.50
CA PRO A 95 7.43 11.11 -2.87
C PRO A 95 8.42 10.03 -2.44
N ARG A 96 9.38 9.73 -3.33
CA ARG A 96 10.37 8.65 -3.13
C ARG A 96 11.14 8.77 -1.81
N ALA A 97 11.54 9.99 -1.44
CA ALA A 97 12.25 10.24 -0.18
C ALA A 97 11.43 9.84 1.06
N LEU A 98 10.12 10.11 1.06
CA LEU A 98 9.23 9.71 2.15
C LEU A 98 9.05 8.19 2.19
N ILE A 99 8.94 7.55 1.01
CA ILE A 99 8.90 6.10 0.92
C ILE A 99 10.16 5.48 1.52
N ASP A 100 11.34 5.95 1.09
CA ASP A 100 12.60 5.39 1.55
C ASP A 100 12.79 5.59 3.06
N ALA A 101 12.38 6.75 3.60
CA ALA A 101 12.39 7.03 5.04
C ALA A 101 11.44 6.12 5.84
N GLN A 102 10.23 5.85 5.36
CA GLN A 102 9.31 4.95 6.08
C GLN A 102 9.73 3.48 5.99
N LEU A 103 10.39 3.10 4.89
CA LEU A 103 10.82 1.73 4.68
C LEU A 103 12.15 1.40 5.36
N SER A 104 12.97 2.39 5.74
CA SER A 104 14.25 2.15 6.44
C SER A 104 14.05 1.43 7.77
N ASP A 105 12.92 1.67 8.43
CA ASP A 105 12.61 1.13 9.76
C ASP A 105 12.16 -0.34 9.70
N LEU A 106 11.88 -0.86 8.50
CA LEU A 106 11.56 -2.27 8.30
C LEU A 106 12.84 -3.10 8.24
N THR A 107 13.25 -3.59 9.41
CA THR A 107 14.43 -4.46 9.55
C THR A 107 14.25 -5.80 8.82
N PRO A 108 15.35 -6.42 8.35
CA PRO A 108 15.30 -7.75 7.73
C PRO A 108 14.60 -8.79 8.61
N ASP A 109 14.87 -8.79 9.92
CA ASP A 109 14.29 -9.75 10.87
C ASP A 109 12.78 -9.54 11.04
N ALA A 110 12.33 -8.28 11.15
CA ALA A 110 10.91 -7.98 11.22
C ALA A 110 10.17 -8.43 9.95
N GLN A 111 10.80 -8.28 8.78
CA GLN A 111 10.25 -8.73 7.50
C GLN A 111 10.19 -10.26 7.39
N ARG A 112 11.22 -10.97 7.87
CA ARG A 112 11.26 -12.43 7.97
C ARG A 112 10.15 -12.95 8.89
N ALA A 113 10.03 -12.36 10.09
CA ALA A 113 8.99 -12.71 11.06
C ALA A 113 7.58 -12.48 10.51
N ALA A 114 7.34 -11.33 9.87
CA ALA A 114 6.06 -11.02 9.22
C ALA A 114 5.73 -12.01 8.10
N ALA A 115 6.72 -12.37 7.26
CA ALA A 115 6.53 -13.36 6.20
C ALA A 115 6.20 -14.76 6.76
N ALA A 116 6.89 -15.20 7.83
CA ALA A 116 6.61 -16.47 8.48
C ALA A 116 5.21 -16.50 9.11
N ALA A 117 4.81 -15.43 9.82
CA ALA A 117 3.47 -15.28 10.38
C ALA A 117 2.40 -15.30 9.28
N LEU A 118 2.66 -14.63 8.15
CA LEU A 118 1.74 -14.62 7.01
C LEU A 118 1.61 -16.01 6.38
N LEU A 119 2.69 -16.78 6.27
CA LEU A 119 2.63 -18.18 5.84
C LEU A 119 1.76 -18.99 6.79
N ARG A 120 2.03 -18.97 8.11
CA ARG A 120 1.25 -19.70 9.11
C ARG A 120 -0.26 -19.39 9.03
N LYS A 121 -0.63 -18.12 8.84
CA LYS A 121 -2.03 -17.71 8.61
C LYS A 121 -2.66 -18.33 7.36
N ASN A 122 -1.86 -18.76 6.39
CA ASN A 122 -2.28 -19.38 5.14
C ASN A 122 -1.80 -20.84 5.04
N GLU A 123 -1.57 -21.52 6.16
CA GLU A 123 -1.00 -22.87 6.17
C GLU A 123 -1.84 -23.86 5.35
N TRP A 124 -3.17 -23.78 5.43
CA TRP A 124 -4.11 -24.63 4.68
C TRP A 124 -3.86 -24.65 3.17
N ARG A 125 -3.17 -23.62 2.63
CA ARG A 125 -2.89 -23.46 1.20
C ARG A 125 -1.46 -23.83 0.81
N TYR A 126 -0.52 -23.73 1.74
CA TYR A 126 0.92 -23.74 1.47
C TYR A 126 1.70 -24.79 2.25
N ARG A 127 1.16 -25.30 3.36
CA ARG A 127 1.71 -26.41 4.10
C ARG A 127 1.33 -27.73 3.39
N PRO A 128 2.29 -28.54 2.94
CA PRO A 128 2.00 -29.89 2.48
C PRO A 128 1.40 -30.72 3.62
N ALA A 129 0.61 -31.75 3.31
CA ALA A 129 0.20 -32.68 4.34
C ALA A 129 1.42 -33.41 4.89
N ALA A 130 1.48 -33.54 6.22
CA ALA A 130 2.62 -34.15 6.90
C ALA A 130 2.79 -35.59 6.43
N GLY A 131 4.02 -35.96 6.04
CA GLY A 131 4.36 -37.30 5.57
C GLY A 131 3.83 -37.66 4.17
N THR A 132 3.22 -36.74 3.41
CA THR A 132 2.71 -37.04 2.06
C THR A 132 3.57 -36.49 0.94
N ALA A 133 4.20 -35.33 1.13
CA ALA A 133 4.96 -34.66 0.09
C ALA A 133 6.46 -34.95 0.23
N VAL A 134 7.03 -35.60 -0.78
CA VAL A 134 8.47 -35.91 -0.86
C VAL A 134 9.06 -35.44 -2.18
N GLY A 135 10.37 -35.23 -2.20
CA GLY A 135 11.15 -34.90 -3.40
C GLY A 135 10.52 -33.79 -4.26
N PRO A 136 10.14 -34.04 -5.52
CA PRO A 136 9.61 -33.01 -6.43
C PRO A 136 8.33 -32.32 -5.93
N GLU A 137 7.47 -33.00 -5.17
CA GLU A 137 6.25 -32.39 -4.65
C GLU A 137 6.55 -31.34 -3.56
N LEU A 138 7.46 -31.68 -2.65
CA LEU A 138 7.91 -30.79 -1.59
C LEU A 138 8.56 -29.51 -2.17
N LEU A 139 9.39 -29.67 -3.21
CA LEU A 139 9.99 -28.56 -3.94
C LEU A 139 8.94 -27.64 -4.59
N ARG A 140 7.91 -28.22 -5.22
CA ARG A 140 6.81 -27.44 -5.80
C ARG A 140 6.02 -26.68 -4.75
N ALA A 141 5.75 -27.30 -3.59
CA ALA A 141 5.06 -26.64 -2.49
C ALA A 141 5.89 -25.48 -1.91
N ARG A 142 7.19 -25.69 -1.68
CA ARG A 142 8.13 -24.65 -1.24
C ARG A 142 8.17 -23.49 -2.26
N ALA A 143 8.29 -23.79 -3.55
CA ALA A 143 8.28 -22.78 -4.61
C ALA A 143 6.96 -21.99 -4.65
N LYS A 144 5.82 -22.65 -4.44
CA LYS A 144 4.50 -22.01 -4.38
C LYS A 144 4.39 -21.04 -3.19
N ALA A 145 4.90 -21.42 -2.02
CA ALA A 145 4.94 -20.59 -0.82
C ALA A 145 5.90 -19.39 -0.99
N PHE A 146 7.09 -19.62 -1.55
CA PHE A 146 8.03 -18.57 -1.92
C PHE A 146 7.39 -17.56 -2.87
N ALA A 147 6.77 -18.03 -3.96
CA ALA A 147 6.15 -17.19 -4.97
C ALA A 147 5.00 -16.36 -4.38
N PHE A 148 4.28 -16.88 -3.38
CA PHE A 148 3.28 -16.11 -2.65
C PHE A 148 3.91 -14.93 -1.90
N LEU A 149 4.97 -15.15 -1.13
CA LEU A 149 5.68 -14.10 -0.41
C LEU A 149 6.30 -13.07 -1.37
N ALA A 150 6.89 -13.52 -2.48
CA ALA A 150 7.44 -12.65 -3.52
C ALA A 150 6.36 -11.73 -4.13
N ARG A 151 5.16 -12.25 -4.42
CA ARG A 151 4.01 -11.43 -4.87
C ARG A 151 3.51 -10.45 -3.81
N ARG A 152 3.72 -10.74 -2.53
CA ARG A 152 3.47 -9.81 -1.42
C ARG A 152 4.59 -8.79 -1.22
N GLY A 153 5.69 -8.93 -1.96
CA GLY A 153 6.78 -7.97 -1.99
C GLY A 153 7.78 -8.12 -0.85
N PHE A 154 7.86 -9.29 -0.22
CA PHE A 154 8.97 -9.64 0.64
C PHE A 154 10.24 -9.80 -0.18
N THR A 155 11.38 -9.45 0.42
CA THR A 155 12.70 -9.68 -0.19
C THR A 155 12.97 -11.18 -0.30
N VAL A 156 13.93 -11.55 -1.14
CA VAL A 156 14.34 -12.96 -1.29
C VAL A 156 14.77 -13.53 0.05
N ASP A 157 15.61 -12.80 0.78
CA ASP A 157 16.15 -13.24 2.08
C ASP A 157 15.05 -13.43 3.12
N ALA A 158 14.13 -12.47 3.25
CA ALA A 158 13.01 -12.58 4.18
C ALA A 158 12.09 -13.76 3.81
N ALA A 159 11.88 -13.99 2.51
CA ALA A 159 11.05 -15.10 2.04
C ALA A 159 11.72 -16.46 2.27
N GLN A 160 13.02 -16.61 1.99
CA GLN A 160 13.75 -17.85 2.26
C GLN A 160 13.82 -18.15 3.75
N GLY A 161 14.20 -17.15 4.56
CA GLY A 161 14.25 -17.29 6.00
C GLY A 161 12.88 -17.64 6.61
N ALA A 162 11.79 -17.10 6.08
CA ALA A 162 10.44 -17.46 6.51
C ALA A 162 10.06 -18.91 6.17
N LEU A 163 10.54 -19.46 5.05
CA LEU A 163 10.30 -20.87 4.67
C LEU A 163 11.05 -21.82 5.61
N GLU A 164 12.24 -21.42 6.09
CA GLU A 164 12.99 -22.14 7.12
C GLU A 164 12.26 -22.08 8.47
N ASP A 165 11.79 -20.89 8.88
CA ASP A 165 11.08 -20.68 10.15
C ASP A 165 9.80 -21.49 10.31
N VAL A 166 9.07 -21.71 9.22
CA VAL A 166 7.84 -22.50 9.28
C VAL A 166 8.13 -24.00 9.36
N GLY A 167 9.32 -24.46 8.93
CA GLY A 167 9.74 -25.86 9.02
C GLY A 167 8.93 -26.84 8.18
N TRP A 168 8.06 -26.37 7.27
CA TRP A 168 7.14 -27.24 6.51
C TRP A 168 7.80 -27.98 5.35
N PHE A 169 9.01 -27.58 4.97
CA PHE A 169 9.67 -28.01 3.73
C PHE A 169 11.01 -28.70 3.99
N ALA A 170 11.28 -29.10 5.22
CA ALA A 170 12.37 -30.02 5.51
C ALA A 170 11.99 -31.40 4.98
N GLY A 171 12.92 -32.06 4.28
CA GLY A 171 12.78 -33.49 4.01
C GLY A 171 13.04 -34.25 5.31
N ASP A 172 12.37 -35.39 5.50
CA ASP A 172 12.86 -36.39 6.45
C ASP A 172 14.17 -36.93 5.83
N ASP A 173 15.32 -36.57 6.41
CA ASP A 173 16.62 -37.17 6.08
C ASP A 173 16.67 -38.64 6.55
#